data_AF-A0A1Q3SG66-F1
#
_entry.id   AF-A0A1Q3SG66-F1
#
_cell.length_a   1.000
_cell.length_b   1.000
_cell.length_c   1.000
_cell.angle_alpha   90.00
_cell.angle_beta   90.00
_cell.angle_gamma   90.00
#
_symmetry.space_group_name_H-M   'P 1'
#
loop_
_entity.id
_entity.type
_entity.pdbx_description
1 polymer ?
#
loop_
_entity_poly.entity_id
_entity_poly.type
_entity_poly.pdbx_seq_one_letter_code
_entity_poly.pdbx_strand_id
1 'polypeptide(L)'
;MSKRLLKYAMWVSLLGCVMTLSGLGIDAYLHGQDPGLAAHEGIFTLSNPGHLMLVVGIGLIVVGSVAFLVGKALQRRPDTDLSPARLFYGAGAVAVVALALGAGILALNSEGSLFNEDHDHAAVAGSSPVPTVTSGASTGSTTPSAHNHGGTSTTPGTTITPTTDQQTAAGKLVSDTKSGIARLEDYDTAVAEGYKQITPYVLGQGAAKYGPAHFYNAAYDKDGQLLDPSKPEALVYFKMPGGKMVLLGAMFLAPIGQGPTPGGPLTTWHTHDNLCAGAGGITLKNQQGDCPAGAKAVTEKEEMMHVWIFDNPDGPFAHNLTVADYRAALKQLAAV
;
A
#
# COMPACT_ATOMS: atom_id res chain seq x y z
N MET A 1 10.84 -12.44 51.18
CA MET A 1 10.96 -11.74 49.88
C MET A 1 9.85 -12.11 48.89
N SER A 2 9.50 -13.39 48.78
CA SER A 2 8.58 -13.93 47.77
C SER A 2 7.13 -13.43 47.80
N LYS A 3 6.52 -13.17 48.97
CA LYS A 3 5.15 -12.58 49.04
C LYS A 3 5.05 -11.18 48.43
N ARG A 4 6.13 -10.39 48.52
CA ARG A 4 6.19 -9.06 47.88
C ARG A 4 6.32 -9.20 46.36
N LEU A 5 7.14 -10.15 45.90
CA LEU A 5 7.32 -10.45 44.47
C LEU A 5 6.00 -10.85 43.79
N LEU A 6 5.17 -11.71 44.39
CA LEU A 6 3.86 -12.05 43.81
C LEU A 6 2.93 -10.85 43.73
N LYS A 7 2.90 -10.00 44.77
CA LYS A 7 2.08 -8.78 44.75
C LYS A 7 2.52 -7.84 43.64
N TYR A 8 3.83 -7.59 43.50
CA TYR A 8 4.35 -6.75 42.42
C TYR A 8 4.07 -7.36 41.05
N ALA A 9 4.22 -8.67 40.88
CA ALA A 9 3.92 -9.36 39.64
C ALA A 9 2.45 -9.17 39.20
N MET A 10 1.50 -9.29 40.13
CA MET A 10 0.08 -9.03 39.87
C MET A 10 -0.18 -7.57 39.47
N TRP A 11 0.44 -6.60 40.16
CA TRP A 11 0.28 -5.18 39.82
C TRP A 11 0.91 -4.83 38.46
N VAL A 12 2.05 -5.42 38.12
CA VAL A 12 2.70 -5.24 36.81
C VAL A 12 1.84 -5.81 35.69
N SER A 13 1.29 -7.02 35.86
CA SER A 13 0.35 -7.59 34.89
C SER A 13 -0.92 -6.76 34.75
N LEU A 14 -1.49 -6.27 35.86
CA LEU A 14 -2.68 -5.41 35.83
C LEU A 14 -2.40 -4.10 35.08
N LEU A 15 -1.26 -3.47 35.34
CA LEU A 15 -0.83 -2.27 34.61
C LEU A 15 -0.70 -2.56 33.11
N GLY A 16 -0.11 -3.70 32.75
CA GLY A 16 -0.01 -4.13 31.36
C GLY A 16 -1.37 -4.32 30.68
N CYS A 17 -2.35 -4.92 31.37
CA CYS A 17 -3.73 -5.04 30.87
C CYS A 17 -4.37 -3.67 30.64
N VAL A 18 -4.24 -2.75 31.60
CA VAL A 18 -4.78 -1.39 31.48
C VAL A 18 -4.15 -0.67 30.28
N MET A 19 -2.83 -0.71 30.14
CA MET A 19 -2.15 -0.08 29.01
C MET A 19 -2.54 -0.69 27.67
N THR A 20 -2.74 -2.01 27.60
CA THR A 20 -3.17 -2.70 26.37
C THR A 20 -4.57 -2.27 25.97
N LEU A 21 -5.52 -2.23 26.92
CA LEU A 21 -6.90 -1.81 26.65
C LEU A 21 -6.97 -0.31 26.30
N SER A 22 -6.20 0.53 26.97
CA SER A 22 -6.09 1.95 26.63
C SER A 22 -5.47 2.15 25.25
N GLY A 23 -4.42 1.40 24.92
CA GLY A 23 -3.80 1.41 23.60
C GLY A 23 -4.79 1.06 22.49
N LEU A 24 -5.57 -0.01 22.69
CA LEU A 24 -6.59 -0.46 21.74
C LEU A 24 -7.74 0.56 21.59
N GLY A 25 -8.11 1.24 22.68
CA GLY A 25 -9.10 2.32 22.64
C GLY A 25 -8.62 3.57 21.90
N ILE A 26 -7.36 3.97 22.11
CA ILE A 26 -6.73 5.08 21.39
C ILE A 26 -6.60 4.75 19.90
N ASP A 27 -6.14 3.54 19.60
CA ASP A 27 -5.98 3.05 18.23
C ASP A 27 -7.31 3.05 17.46
N ALA A 28 -8.37 2.48 18.06
CA ALA A 28 -9.71 2.51 17.49
C ALA A 28 -10.25 3.94 17.28
N TYR A 29 -9.93 4.86 18.18
CA TYR A 29 -10.32 6.26 18.03
C TYR A 29 -9.59 6.94 16.87
N LEU A 30 -8.27 6.75 16.75
CA LEU A 30 -7.46 7.33 15.67
C LEU A 30 -7.89 6.80 14.30
N HIS A 31 -8.08 5.48 14.16
CA HIS A 31 -8.60 4.88 12.93
C HIS A 31 -10.05 5.25 12.63
N GLY A 32 -10.86 5.56 13.65
CA GLY A 32 -12.21 6.09 13.48
C GLY A 32 -12.24 7.53 12.97
N GLN A 33 -11.19 8.32 13.25
CA GLN A 33 -11.06 9.70 12.75
C GLN A 33 -10.46 9.75 11.36
N ASP A 34 -9.48 8.90 11.08
CA ASP A 34 -8.84 8.79 9.77
C ASP A 34 -8.66 7.31 9.40
N PRO A 35 -9.61 6.77 8.61
CA PRO A 35 -9.53 5.40 8.10
C PRO A 35 -8.29 5.13 7.24
N GLY A 36 -7.64 6.18 6.71
CA GLY A 36 -6.42 6.10 5.93
C GLY A 36 -5.21 5.61 6.74
N LEU A 37 -5.20 5.79 8.08
CA LEU A 37 -4.10 5.28 8.93
C LEU A 37 -3.90 3.77 8.78
N ALA A 38 -4.97 3.00 8.54
CA ALA A 38 -4.88 1.55 8.39
C ALA A 38 -4.08 1.12 7.15
N ALA A 39 -3.99 2.00 6.15
CA ALA A 39 -3.16 1.79 4.95
C ALA A 39 -1.70 2.22 5.16
N HIS A 40 -1.41 2.97 6.22
CA HIS A 40 -0.11 3.62 6.44
C HIS A 40 0.65 3.10 7.67
N GLU A 41 -0.06 2.47 8.62
CA GLU A 41 0.52 1.99 9.86
C GLU A 41 0.51 0.46 9.92
N GLY A 42 1.69 -0.14 10.16
CA GLY A 42 1.79 -1.53 10.59
C GLY A 42 1.57 -1.67 12.10
N ILE A 43 1.34 -2.90 12.57
CA ILE A 43 1.11 -3.28 13.97
C ILE A 43 2.20 -2.75 14.96
N PHE A 44 3.41 -2.46 14.46
CA PHE A 44 4.55 -1.96 15.25
C PHE A 44 4.93 -0.51 14.94
N THR A 45 4.01 0.29 14.40
CA THR A 45 4.26 1.72 14.12
C THR A 45 4.26 2.49 15.44
N LEU A 46 5.39 2.49 16.15
CA LEU A 46 5.52 3.04 17.52
C LEU A 46 5.35 4.57 17.60
N SER A 47 5.26 5.27 16.47
CA SER A 47 4.84 6.68 16.42
C SER A 47 3.35 6.86 16.69
N ASN A 48 2.51 5.84 16.45
CA ASN A 48 1.13 5.83 16.92
C ASN A 48 1.13 5.52 18.44
N PRO A 49 0.58 6.41 19.27
CA PRO A 49 0.57 6.22 20.73
C PRO A 49 -0.23 5.00 21.16
N GLY A 50 -1.24 4.57 20.40
CA GLY A 50 -2.02 3.34 20.61
C GLY A 50 -1.17 2.09 20.45
N HIS A 51 -0.46 1.95 19.33
CA HIS A 51 0.48 0.84 19.08
C HIS A 51 1.59 0.76 20.13
N LEU A 52 2.19 1.91 20.48
CA LEU A 52 3.22 1.96 21.52
C LEU A 52 2.67 1.46 22.88
N MET A 53 1.49 1.91 23.28
CA MET A 53 0.85 1.46 24.52
C MET A 53 0.52 -0.03 24.50
N LEU A 54 0.09 -0.55 23.35
CA LEU A 54 -0.23 -1.95 23.15
C LEU A 54 1.03 -2.82 23.30
N VAL A 55 2.14 -2.46 22.65
CA VAL A 55 3.42 -3.19 22.74
C VAL A 55 3.97 -3.16 24.17
N VAL A 56 3.98 -1.98 24.81
CA VAL A 56 4.44 -1.84 26.21
C VAL A 56 3.55 -2.61 27.17
N GLY A 57 2.23 -2.56 26.96
CA GLY A 57 1.24 -3.28 27.76
C GLY A 57 1.44 -4.80 27.72
N ILE A 58 1.59 -5.36 26.52
CA ILE A 58 1.88 -6.79 26.33
C ILE A 58 3.22 -7.15 27.01
N GLY A 59 4.26 -6.33 26.84
CA GLY A 59 5.55 -6.54 27.51
C GLY A 59 5.42 -6.63 29.04
N LEU A 60 4.65 -5.73 29.64
CA LEU A 60 4.38 -5.76 31.09
C LEU A 60 3.58 -6.98 31.51
N ILE A 61 2.59 -7.43 30.73
CA ILE A 61 1.84 -8.67 31.00
C ILE A 61 2.79 -9.87 31.03
N VAL A 62 3.71 -9.97 30.06
CA VAL A 62 4.69 -11.06 29.98
C VAL A 62 5.64 -11.02 31.20
N VAL A 63 6.22 -9.86 31.50
CA VAL A 63 7.13 -9.68 32.65
C VAL A 63 6.43 -10.02 33.97
N GLY A 64 5.21 -9.50 34.17
CA GLY A 64 4.42 -9.79 35.36
C GLY A 64 4.06 -11.28 35.48
N SER A 65 3.70 -11.93 34.37
CA SER A 65 3.39 -13.36 34.34
C SER A 65 4.60 -14.22 34.69
N VAL A 66 5.77 -13.91 34.13
CA VAL A 66 7.02 -14.60 34.45
C VAL A 66 7.40 -14.38 35.91
N ALA A 67 7.34 -13.14 36.40
CA ALA A 67 7.64 -12.81 37.79
C ALA A 67 6.69 -13.51 38.78
N PHE A 68 5.42 -13.69 38.42
CA PHE A 68 4.43 -14.42 39.22
C PHE A 68 4.79 -15.91 39.32
N LEU A 69 5.13 -16.53 38.19
CA LEU A 69 5.50 -17.95 38.12
C LEU A 69 6.81 -18.23 38.86
N VAL A 70 7.83 -17.38 38.67
CA VAL A 70 9.09 -17.42 39.44
C VAL A 70 8.83 -17.19 40.93
N GLY A 71 7.97 -16.22 41.27
CA GLY A 71 7.57 -15.95 42.65
C GLY A 71 6.94 -17.16 43.33
N LYS A 72 6.04 -17.88 42.63
CA LYS A 72 5.47 -19.14 43.12
C LYS A 72 6.53 -20.25 43.23
N ALA A 73 7.48 -20.32 42.30
CA ALA A 73 8.59 -21.27 42.38
C ALA A 73 9.51 -21.00 43.60
N LEU A 74 9.73 -19.73 43.95
CA LEU A 74 10.57 -19.32 45.08
C LEU A 74 9.86 -19.34 46.45
N GLN A 75 8.53 -19.45 46.51
CA GLN A 75 7.80 -19.64 47.79
C GLN A 75 7.92 -21.04 48.39
N ARG A 76 8.66 -21.96 47.74
CA ARG A 76 8.69 -23.38 48.10
C ARG A 76 9.47 -23.65 49.40
N ARG A 77 8.89 -24.49 50.27
CA ARG A 77 9.59 -25.27 51.31
C ARG A 77 10.17 -26.55 50.68
N PRO A 78 11.26 -27.13 51.22
CA PRO A 78 11.93 -28.28 50.64
C PRO A 78 11.18 -29.58 50.99
N ASP A 79 10.07 -29.87 50.31
CA ASP A 79 9.44 -31.20 50.36
C ASP A 79 9.33 -31.81 48.95
N THR A 80 9.83 -33.04 48.85
CA THR A 80 10.32 -33.75 47.65
C THR A 80 9.27 -34.33 46.70
N ASP A 81 8.00 -33.94 46.79
CA ASP A 81 6.94 -34.67 46.06
C ASP A 81 6.44 -33.95 44.79
N LEU A 82 6.82 -34.42 43.59
CA LEU A 82 6.47 -33.86 42.27
C LEU A 82 4.96 -33.90 41.97
N SER A 83 4.16 -33.04 42.62
CA SER A 83 2.72 -32.97 42.37
C SER A 83 2.41 -32.47 40.95
N PRO A 84 1.32 -32.93 40.29
CA PRO A 84 0.94 -32.53 38.93
C PRO A 84 0.88 -31.01 38.73
N ALA A 85 0.45 -30.28 39.76
CA ALA A 85 0.43 -28.83 39.77
C ALA A 85 1.84 -28.21 39.53
N ARG A 86 2.92 -28.88 39.95
CA ARG A 86 4.32 -28.42 39.75
C ARG A 86 4.72 -28.44 38.28
N LEU A 87 4.29 -29.45 37.51
CA LEU A 87 4.49 -29.51 36.06
C LEU A 87 3.65 -28.45 35.34
N PHE A 88 2.41 -28.23 35.76
CA PHE A 88 1.52 -27.23 35.14
C PHE A 88 2.07 -25.81 35.19
N TYR A 89 2.57 -25.34 36.34
CA TYR A 89 3.10 -23.96 36.44
C TYR A 89 4.45 -23.79 35.72
N GLY A 90 5.32 -24.80 35.73
CA GLY A 90 6.59 -24.77 35.01
C GLY A 90 6.40 -24.79 33.49
N ALA A 91 5.55 -25.69 33.01
CA ALA A 91 5.18 -25.77 31.59
C ALA A 91 4.45 -24.49 31.13
N GLY A 92 3.58 -23.92 31.97
CA GLY A 92 2.91 -22.65 31.68
C GLY A 92 3.88 -21.47 31.53
N ALA A 93 4.93 -21.39 32.35
CA ALA A 93 5.94 -20.35 32.25
C ALA A 93 6.74 -20.47 30.94
N VAL A 94 7.16 -21.68 30.60
CA VAL A 94 7.91 -21.96 29.37
C VAL A 94 7.03 -21.69 28.15
N ALA A 95 5.75 -22.09 28.18
CA ALA A 95 4.82 -21.85 27.08
C ALA A 95 4.57 -20.35 26.84
N VAL A 96 4.40 -19.54 27.90
CA VAL A 96 4.21 -18.09 27.75
C VAL A 96 5.46 -17.42 27.18
N VAL A 97 6.65 -17.81 27.64
CA VAL A 97 7.91 -17.28 27.10
C VAL A 97 8.11 -17.73 25.65
N ALA A 98 7.83 -18.99 25.32
CA ALA A 98 7.94 -19.51 23.96
C ALA A 98 6.95 -18.84 23.00
N LEU A 99 5.71 -18.57 23.44
CA LEU A 99 4.71 -17.85 22.65
C LEU A 99 5.11 -16.38 22.45
N ALA A 100 5.61 -15.71 23.49
CA ALA A 100 6.07 -14.32 23.39
C ALA A 100 7.29 -14.18 22.45
N LEU A 101 8.27 -15.09 22.56
CA LEU A 101 9.43 -15.12 21.68
C LEU A 101 9.04 -15.54 20.25
N GLY A 102 8.15 -16.52 20.10
CA GLY A 102 7.64 -16.98 18.81
C GLY A 102 6.88 -15.88 18.07
N ALA A 103 5.99 -15.17 18.75
CA ALA A 103 5.26 -14.03 18.17
C ALA A 103 6.22 -12.88 17.80
N GLY A 104 7.24 -12.60 18.61
CA GLY A 104 8.27 -11.60 18.30
C GLY A 104 9.11 -11.97 17.07
N ILE A 105 9.52 -13.23 16.95
CA ILE A 105 10.27 -13.74 15.79
C ILE A 105 9.39 -13.74 14.53
N LEU A 106 8.11 -14.13 14.64
CA LEU A 106 7.18 -14.09 13.51
C LEU A 106 6.93 -12.66 13.03
N ALA A 107 6.76 -11.72 13.96
CA ALA A 107 6.63 -10.29 13.67
C ALA A 107 7.86 -9.72 12.96
N LEU A 108 9.06 -10.02 13.44
CA LEU A 108 10.31 -9.57 12.83
C LEU A 108 10.57 -10.17 11.44
N ASN A 109 10.03 -11.37 11.16
CA ASN A 109 10.12 -12.02 9.84
C ASN A 109 8.95 -11.66 8.92
N SER A 110 7.87 -11.06 9.45
CA SER A 110 6.71 -10.64 8.66
C SER A 110 6.95 -9.40 7.78
N GLU A 111 8.11 -8.74 7.90
CA GLU A 111 8.57 -7.72 6.95
C GLU A 111 8.81 -8.29 5.52
N GLY A 112 8.71 -9.62 5.33
CA GLY A 112 8.75 -10.30 4.04
C GLY A 112 7.39 -10.62 3.39
N SER A 113 6.26 -10.16 3.94
CA SER A 113 4.89 -10.54 3.52
C SER A 113 4.40 -9.97 2.16
N LEU A 114 5.31 -9.74 1.20
CA LEU A 114 4.93 -9.71 -0.22
C LEU A 114 4.77 -11.14 -0.79
N PHE A 115 5.19 -12.17 -0.06
CA PHE A 115 5.14 -13.57 -0.46
C PHE A 115 4.49 -14.42 0.65
N ASN A 116 3.33 -15.02 0.33
CA ASN A 116 2.46 -15.89 1.15
C ASN A 116 1.64 -15.25 2.28
N GLU A 117 0.32 -15.22 2.08
CA GLU A 117 -0.61 -16.17 2.73
C GLU A 117 -1.89 -16.23 1.87
N ASP A 118 -2.30 -17.44 1.49
CA ASP A 118 -3.39 -17.76 0.57
C ASP A 118 -4.68 -17.98 1.35
N HIS A 119 -5.73 -17.17 1.12
CA HIS A 119 -7.08 -17.42 1.63
C HIS A 119 -8.12 -17.08 0.56
N ASP A 120 -8.56 -18.14 -0.12
CA ASP A 120 -9.72 -18.17 -1.01
C ASP A 120 -11.01 -17.73 -0.32
N HIS A 121 -11.72 -16.77 -0.93
CA HIS A 121 -13.16 -16.65 -0.76
C HIS A 121 -13.85 -16.63 -2.12
N ALA A 122 -14.58 -17.72 -2.35
CA ALA A 122 -15.35 -18.03 -3.53
C ALA A 122 -16.37 -16.96 -3.88
N ALA A 123 -16.51 -16.77 -5.20
CA ALA A 123 -17.53 -15.96 -5.86
C ALA A 123 -18.95 -16.27 -5.36
N VAL A 124 -19.71 -15.21 -5.08
CA VAL A 124 -21.17 -15.30 -4.99
C VAL A 124 -21.76 -14.60 -6.21
N ALA A 125 -22.24 -15.43 -7.13
CA ALA A 125 -23.11 -15.02 -8.23
C ALA A 125 -24.41 -14.43 -7.68
N GLY A 126 -24.85 -13.30 -8.24
CA GLY A 126 -26.11 -12.66 -7.92
C GLY A 126 -26.75 -12.03 -9.16
N SER A 127 -27.71 -12.73 -9.73
CA SER A 127 -28.47 -12.40 -10.93
C SER A 127 -29.55 -11.33 -10.70
N SER A 128 -29.62 -10.32 -11.60
CA SER A 128 -30.82 -9.59 -12.10
C SER A 128 -31.72 -8.80 -11.09
N PRO A 129 -32.64 -7.88 -11.51
CA PRO A 129 -33.13 -7.54 -12.86
C PRO A 129 -33.22 -6.02 -13.21
N VAL A 130 -33.51 -5.80 -14.51
CA VAL A 130 -33.88 -4.56 -15.22
C VAL A 130 -35.00 -3.74 -14.56
N PRO A 131 -35.00 -2.40 -14.75
CA PRO A 131 -36.22 -1.73 -15.21
C PRO A 131 -35.99 -0.75 -16.38
N THR A 132 -36.91 -0.84 -17.35
CA THR A 132 -37.22 0.14 -18.38
C THR A 132 -37.87 1.38 -17.76
N VAL A 133 -37.49 2.62 -18.15
CA VAL A 133 -38.38 3.79 -18.38
C VAL A 133 -37.59 4.96 -19.02
N THR A 134 -38.00 5.27 -20.26
CA THR A 134 -38.36 6.57 -20.86
C THR A 134 -37.49 7.83 -20.76
N SER A 135 -37.27 8.41 -21.95
CA SER A 135 -36.58 9.64 -22.34
C SER A 135 -36.99 10.94 -21.64
N GLY A 136 -36.03 11.86 -21.50
CA GLY A 136 -36.25 13.29 -21.25
C GLY A 136 -35.00 14.11 -21.58
N ALA A 137 -35.04 14.85 -22.69
CA ALA A 137 -34.01 15.79 -23.10
C ALA A 137 -34.05 17.06 -22.23
N SER A 138 -32.89 17.64 -21.90
CA SER A 138 -32.79 19.07 -21.61
C SER A 138 -31.37 19.60 -21.85
N THR A 139 -31.36 20.86 -22.26
CA THR A 139 -30.35 21.65 -22.96
C THR A 139 -29.34 22.32 -22.01
N GLY A 140 -28.20 22.69 -22.58
CA GLY A 140 -26.99 23.14 -21.89
C GLY A 140 -27.07 24.42 -21.07
N SER A 141 -26.03 24.62 -20.25
CA SER A 141 -25.55 25.93 -19.79
C SER A 141 -24.07 25.83 -19.41
N THR A 142 -23.27 26.67 -20.03
CA THR A 142 -21.82 26.83 -19.90
C THR A 142 -21.45 27.80 -18.78
N THR A 143 -20.52 27.43 -17.90
CA THR A 143 -19.64 28.37 -17.19
C THR A 143 -18.39 27.62 -16.69
N PRO A 144 -17.17 28.17 -16.81
CA PRO A 144 -15.94 27.43 -16.55
C PRO A 144 -15.64 27.39 -15.04
N SER A 145 -15.64 26.19 -14.46
CA SER A 145 -15.28 25.97 -13.07
C SER A 145 -13.85 25.44 -13.01
N ALA A 146 -13.04 25.96 -12.09
CA ALA A 146 -11.70 25.46 -11.85
C ALA A 146 -11.77 24.02 -11.30
N HIS A 147 -11.17 23.07 -12.01
CA HIS A 147 -11.25 21.65 -11.65
C HIS A 147 -9.92 21.16 -11.08
N ASN A 148 -9.91 20.99 -9.75
CA ASN A 148 -8.92 20.20 -9.02
C ASN A 148 -9.49 18.77 -8.91
N HIS A 149 -8.79 17.77 -9.45
CA HIS A 149 -9.21 16.36 -9.44
C HIS A 149 -8.39 15.53 -8.44
N GLY A 150 -8.19 16.07 -7.24
CA GLY A 150 -7.85 15.28 -6.06
C GLY A 150 -9.13 14.93 -5.31
N GLY A 151 -9.70 13.75 -5.58
CA GLY A 151 -10.80 13.24 -4.76
C GLY A 151 -11.68 12.21 -5.47
N THR A 152 -11.74 11.01 -4.92
CA THR A 152 -12.85 10.07 -5.09
C THR A 152 -14.14 10.77 -4.65
N SER A 153 -14.84 11.40 -5.59
CA SER A 153 -16.11 12.05 -5.35
C SER A 153 -17.20 10.99 -5.26
N THR A 154 -17.58 10.59 -4.04
CA THR A 154 -18.85 9.91 -3.76
C THR A 154 -20.01 10.92 -3.71
N THR A 155 -20.13 11.74 -4.76
CA THR A 155 -21.37 12.49 -5.02
C THR A 155 -22.27 11.60 -5.89
N PRO A 156 -23.57 11.41 -5.58
CA PRO A 156 -24.49 10.73 -6.48
C PRO A 156 -24.78 11.63 -7.70
N GLY A 157 -23.81 11.71 -8.61
CA GLY A 157 -23.87 12.44 -9.86
C GLY A 157 -23.44 11.49 -10.96
N THR A 158 -24.42 11.06 -11.76
CA THR A 158 -24.29 10.35 -13.04
C THR A 158 -23.01 9.53 -13.22
N THR A 159 -23.04 8.25 -12.85
CA THR A 159 -22.03 7.28 -13.29
C THR A 159 -22.01 7.28 -14.82
N ILE A 160 -21.02 7.95 -15.43
CA ILE A 160 -20.84 7.97 -16.88
C ILE A 160 -20.40 6.57 -17.27
N THR A 161 -21.35 5.77 -17.74
CA THR A 161 -21.08 4.39 -18.20
C THR A 161 -20.38 4.46 -19.56
N PRO A 162 -19.20 3.84 -19.74
CA PRO A 162 -18.50 3.85 -21.02
C PRO A 162 -19.29 3.11 -22.09
N THR A 163 -19.28 3.63 -23.32
CA THR A 163 -19.88 2.94 -24.47
C THR A 163 -19.09 1.69 -24.86
N THR A 164 -19.68 0.79 -25.65
CA THR A 164 -18.98 -0.39 -26.16
C THR A 164 -17.75 -0.03 -27.00
N ASP A 165 -17.83 1.03 -27.80
CA ASP A 165 -16.70 1.51 -28.60
C ASP A 165 -15.58 2.04 -27.71
N GLN A 166 -15.92 2.76 -26.63
CA GLN A 166 -14.95 3.22 -25.63
C GLN A 166 -14.30 2.05 -24.90
N GLN A 167 -15.07 1.04 -24.48
CA GLN A 167 -14.51 -0.18 -23.88
C GLN A 167 -13.56 -0.90 -24.84
N THR A 168 -13.95 -1.01 -26.12
CA THR A 168 -13.13 -1.64 -27.17
C THR A 168 -11.84 -0.85 -27.40
N ALA A 169 -11.92 0.48 -27.49
CA ALA A 169 -10.76 1.34 -27.70
C ALA A 169 -9.82 1.35 -26.48
N ALA A 170 -10.36 1.32 -25.27
CA ALA A 170 -9.59 1.16 -24.03
C ALA A 170 -8.85 -0.18 -24.01
N GLY A 171 -9.53 -1.29 -24.31
CA GLY A 171 -8.92 -2.62 -24.40
C GLY A 171 -7.84 -2.69 -25.49
N LYS A 172 -8.07 -2.04 -26.63
CA LYS A 172 -7.09 -1.93 -27.70
C LYS A 172 -5.84 -1.17 -27.23
N LEU A 173 -5.99 -0.04 -26.53
CA LEU A 173 -4.87 0.72 -25.98
C LEU A 173 -4.02 -0.13 -25.03
N VAL A 174 -4.64 -0.93 -24.15
CA VAL A 174 -3.91 -1.85 -23.26
C VAL A 174 -3.14 -2.91 -24.07
N SER A 175 -3.80 -3.55 -25.04
CA SER A 175 -3.17 -4.57 -25.89
C SER A 175 -2.02 -4.03 -26.74
N ASP A 176 -2.21 -2.85 -27.33
CA ASP A 176 -1.20 -2.17 -28.13
C ASP A 176 -0.03 -1.75 -27.24
N THR A 177 -0.28 -1.25 -26.03
CA THR A 177 0.78 -0.87 -25.09
C THR A 177 1.59 -2.08 -24.68
N LYS A 178 0.93 -3.17 -24.28
CA LYS A 178 1.60 -4.43 -23.91
C LYS A 178 2.50 -4.95 -25.03
N SER A 179 1.99 -4.97 -26.25
CA SER A 179 2.77 -5.41 -27.43
C SER A 179 3.88 -4.41 -27.77
N GLY A 180 3.57 -3.13 -27.68
CA GLY A 180 4.44 -2.00 -28.01
C GLY A 180 5.60 -1.82 -27.06
N ILE A 181 5.52 -2.32 -25.83
CA ILE A 181 6.62 -2.27 -24.85
C ILE A 181 7.23 -3.63 -24.53
N ALA A 182 6.79 -4.72 -25.16
CA ALA A 182 7.23 -6.09 -24.82
C ALA A 182 8.77 -6.25 -24.83
N ARG A 183 9.46 -5.62 -25.78
CA ARG A 183 10.95 -5.64 -25.84
C ARG A 183 11.62 -4.98 -24.62
N LEU A 184 10.91 -4.08 -23.95
CA LEU A 184 11.38 -3.32 -22.79
C LEU A 184 11.19 -4.12 -21.51
N GLU A 185 10.59 -5.32 -21.54
CA GLU A 185 10.68 -6.25 -20.41
C GLU A 185 12.14 -6.56 -20.06
N ASP A 186 13.01 -6.58 -21.07
CA ASP A 186 14.45 -6.49 -20.87
C ASP A 186 14.86 -5.05 -20.50
N TYR A 187 15.26 -4.91 -19.24
CA TYR A 187 15.68 -3.64 -18.67
C TYR A 187 16.89 -3.02 -19.40
N ASP A 188 17.83 -3.82 -19.88
CA ASP A 188 19.00 -3.29 -20.58
C ASP A 188 18.61 -2.70 -21.94
N THR A 189 17.61 -3.29 -22.60
CA THR A 189 17.00 -2.73 -23.81
C THR A 189 16.35 -1.37 -23.52
N ALA A 190 15.62 -1.22 -22.42
CA ALA A 190 15.03 0.06 -22.04
C ALA A 190 16.10 1.14 -21.78
N VAL A 191 17.18 0.80 -21.07
CA VAL A 191 18.30 1.73 -20.84
C VAL A 191 18.98 2.11 -22.17
N ALA A 192 19.17 1.15 -23.07
CA ALA A 192 19.75 1.39 -24.39
C ALA A 192 18.88 2.30 -25.28
N GLU A 193 17.55 2.21 -25.15
CA GLU A 193 16.60 3.10 -25.82
C GLU A 193 16.50 4.49 -25.19
N GLY A 194 17.20 4.73 -24.08
CA GLY A 194 17.34 6.05 -23.48
C GLY A 194 16.43 6.31 -22.28
N TYR A 195 15.72 5.30 -21.78
CA TYR A 195 14.95 5.42 -20.55
C TYR A 195 15.86 5.59 -19.33
N LYS A 196 15.56 6.58 -18.48
CA LYS A 196 16.36 6.90 -17.28
C LYS A 196 15.47 6.96 -16.05
N GLN A 197 15.91 6.35 -14.96
CA GLN A 197 15.21 6.43 -13.68
C GLN A 197 15.10 7.90 -13.25
N ILE A 198 13.87 8.34 -12.99
CA ILE A 198 13.59 9.69 -12.52
C ILE A 198 12.93 9.73 -11.15
N THR A 199 12.31 8.64 -10.67
CA THR A 199 11.78 8.57 -9.30
C THR A 199 12.53 7.52 -8.49
N PRO A 200 12.66 7.70 -7.17
CA PRO A 200 13.19 6.64 -6.32
C PRO A 200 12.24 5.43 -6.34
N TYR A 201 12.77 4.25 -6.02
CA TYR A 201 11.95 3.06 -5.73
C TYR A 201 11.23 3.15 -4.38
N VAL A 202 11.00 4.35 -3.84
CA VAL A 202 10.44 4.52 -2.49
C VAL A 202 9.28 5.49 -2.61
N LEU A 203 8.06 4.98 -2.46
CA LEU A 203 6.84 5.76 -2.35
C LEU A 203 6.24 5.50 -0.96
N GLY A 204 6.72 6.24 0.05
CA GLY A 204 6.18 6.20 1.41
C GLY A 204 7.22 6.12 2.54
N GLN A 205 6.79 6.43 3.77
CA GLN A 205 7.53 6.15 5.00
C GLN A 205 7.00 4.84 5.61
N GLY A 206 7.88 4.00 6.18
CA GLY A 206 7.49 2.73 6.83
C GLY A 206 7.76 1.48 5.99
N ALA A 207 7.04 0.38 6.26
CA ALA A 207 7.30 -0.97 5.74
C ALA A 207 7.23 -1.13 4.20
N ALA A 208 6.71 -0.13 3.46
CA ALA A 208 6.82 -0.02 2.00
C ALA A 208 8.17 0.56 1.59
N LYS A 209 9.27 -0.11 1.98
CA LYS A 209 10.65 0.32 1.69
C LYS A 209 10.98 0.29 0.19
N TYR A 210 10.13 -0.35 -0.62
CA TYR A 210 10.28 -0.54 -2.06
C TYR A 210 8.92 -0.42 -2.77
N GLY A 211 8.85 0.45 -3.77
CA GLY A 211 7.74 0.66 -4.69
C GLY A 211 8.29 0.84 -6.11
N PRO A 212 7.42 0.90 -7.13
CA PRO A 212 7.87 1.05 -8.49
C PRO A 212 8.53 2.41 -8.73
N ALA A 213 9.46 2.46 -9.68
CA ALA A 213 10.08 3.68 -10.14
C ALA A 213 9.71 3.97 -11.60
N HIS A 214 9.60 5.25 -11.92
CA HIS A 214 9.42 5.74 -13.27
C HIS A 214 10.76 5.90 -13.97
N PHE A 215 10.80 5.46 -15.21
CA PHE A 215 11.92 5.55 -16.12
C PHE A 215 11.47 6.37 -17.32
N TYR A 216 12.00 7.58 -17.47
CA TYR A 216 11.51 8.56 -18.44
C TYR A 216 12.44 8.63 -19.66
N ASN A 217 11.84 8.83 -20.84
CA ASN A 217 12.53 9.02 -22.10
C ASN A 217 12.24 10.42 -22.67
N ALA A 218 13.21 11.31 -22.51
CA ALA A 218 13.11 12.70 -22.94
C ALA A 218 13.03 12.89 -24.46
N ALA A 219 13.34 11.86 -25.26
CA ALA A 219 13.25 11.93 -26.70
C ALA A 219 11.79 11.75 -27.15
N TYR A 220 11.07 10.80 -26.54
CA TYR A 220 9.66 10.53 -26.85
C TYR A 220 8.77 11.66 -26.33
N ASP A 221 9.03 12.18 -25.14
CA ASP A 221 8.32 13.37 -24.62
C ASP A 221 8.39 14.61 -25.54
N LYS A 222 9.42 14.69 -26.39
CA LYS A 222 9.64 15.83 -27.30
C LYS A 222 9.34 15.51 -28.76
N ASP A 223 8.87 14.32 -29.07
CA ASP A 223 8.62 13.92 -30.46
C ASP A 223 7.25 14.40 -30.99
N GLY A 224 6.40 14.92 -30.09
CA GLY A 224 5.11 15.51 -30.41
C GLY A 224 3.99 14.48 -30.63
N GLN A 225 4.27 13.20 -30.40
CA GLN A 225 3.29 12.13 -30.47
C GLN A 225 2.61 11.99 -29.12
N LEU A 226 1.28 11.90 -29.11
CA LEU A 226 0.52 11.66 -27.88
C LEU A 226 -0.01 10.23 -27.89
N LEU A 227 0.18 9.53 -26.78
CA LEU A 227 -0.36 8.19 -26.54
C LEU A 227 0.09 7.18 -27.61
N ASP A 228 1.37 7.20 -28.01
CA ASP A 228 1.97 6.18 -28.89
C ASP A 228 2.37 4.93 -28.08
N PRO A 229 1.64 3.81 -28.19
CA PRO A 229 1.88 2.64 -27.34
C PRO A 229 3.25 1.97 -27.55
N SER A 230 3.97 2.31 -28.62
CA SER A 230 5.31 1.79 -28.92
C SER A 230 6.45 2.64 -28.37
N LYS A 231 6.15 3.89 -27.97
CA LYS A 231 7.11 4.91 -27.52
C LYS A 231 6.56 5.71 -26.33
N PRO A 232 6.21 5.07 -25.21
CA PRO A 232 5.70 5.82 -24.05
C PRO A 232 6.79 6.73 -23.47
N GLU A 233 6.38 7.89 -22.97
CA GLU A 233 7.29 8.87 -22.37
C GLU A 233 7.92 8.35 -21.08
N ALA A 234 7.27 7.42 -20.39
CA ALA A 234 7.86 6.70 -19.27
C ALA A 234 7.41 5.24 -19.15
N LEU A 235 8.28 4.44 -18.52
CA LEU A 235 8.02 3.07 -18.09
C LEU A 235 7.99 2.99 -16.58
N VAL A 236 7.25 2.03 -16.05
CA VAL A 236 7.15 1.79 -14.60
C VAL A 236 7.73 0.43 -14.28
N TYR A 237 8.84 0.40 -13.52
CA TYR A 237 9.48 -0.85 -13.10
C TYR A 237 9.42 -1.04 -11.60
N PHE A 238 9.18 -2.28 -11.19
CA PHE A 238 9.42 -2.74 -9.83
C PHE A 238 10.80 -3.40 -9.72
N LYS A 239 11.54 -3.09 -8.67
CA LYS A 239 12.83 -3.74 -8.38
C LYS A 239 12.65 -4.83 -7.33
N MET A 240 12.80 -6.08 -7.75
CA MET A 240 12.72 -7.24 -6.87
C MET A 240 13.92 -7.33 -5.92
N PRO A 241 13.76 -8.00 -4.76
CA PRO A 241 14.90 -8.52 -4.00
C PRO A 241 15.83 -9.32 -4.94
N GLY A 242 17.13 -9.03 -4.91
CA GLY A 242 18.11 -9.61 -5.85
C GLY A 242 18.36 -8.78 -7.12
N GLY A 243 17.61 -7.69 -7.33
CA GLY A 243 17.90 -6.70 -8.36
C GLY A 243 17.23 -6.92 -9.71
N LYS A 244 16.45 -8.00 -9.90
CA LYS A 244 15.62 -8.21 -11.10
C LYS A 244 14.63 -7.04 -11.24
N MET A 245 14.60 -6.46 -12.43
CA MET A 245 13.66 -5.42 -12.83
C MET A 245 12.43 -6.08 -13.46
N VAL A 246 11.23 -5.69 -13.01
CA VAL A 246 9.96 -6.20 -13.53
C VAL A 246 9.18 -5.02 -14.11
N LEU A 247 8.91 -5.04 -15.42
CA LEU A 247 8.14 -4.00 -16.10
C LEU A 247 6.66 -4.14 -15.74
N LEU A 248 6.06 -3.12 -15.11
CA LEU A 248 4.66 -3.14 -14.68
C LEU A 248 3.71 -2.49 -15.69
N GLY A 249 4.22 -1.55 -16.49
CA GLY A 249 3.41 -0.81 -17.44
C GLY A 249 4.13 0.42 -17.99
N ALA A 250 3.36 1.23 -18.70
CA ALA A 250 3.79 2.49 -19.28
C ALA A 250 3.05 3.67 -18.65
N MET A 251 3.66 4.84 -18.71
CA MET A 251 3.06 6.12 -18.38
C MET A 251 3.25 7.04 -19.58
N PHE A 252 2.14 7.61 -20.03
CA PHE A 252 2.11 8.59 -21.10
C PHE A 252 2.02 9.99 -20.52
N LEU A 253 2.63 10.95 -21.22
CA LEU A 253 2.54 12.37 -20.90
C LEU A 253 1.84 13.12 -22.03
N ALA A 254 1.04 14.12 -21.66
CA ALA A 254 0.46 15.06 -22.61
C ALA A 254 0.43 16.45 -21.97
N PRO A 255 0.51 17.54 -22.75
CA PRO A 255 0.17 18.86 -22.22
C PRO A 255 -1.26 18.85 -21.66
N ILE A 256 -1.49 19.52 -20.53
CA ILE A 256 -2.80 19.53 -19.86
C ILE A 256 -3.93 19.87 -20.84
N GLY A 257 -4.95 19.00 -20.91
CA GLY A 257 -6.12 19.14 -21.76
C GLY A 257 -5.92 18.72 -23.22
N GLN A 258 -4.76 18.14 -23.55
CA GLN A 258 -4.45 17.66 -24.91
C GLN A 258 -4.39 16.13 -24.99
N GLY A 259 -4.41 15.43 -23.85
CA GLY A 259 -4.36 13.97 -23.81
C GLY A 259 -5.58 13.33 -24.50
N PRO A 260 -5.39 12.45 -25.50
CA PRO A 260 -6.50 11.72 -26.12
C PRO A 260 -7.15 10.75 -25.13
N THR A 261 -8.48 10.63 -25.16
CA THR A 261 -9.26 9.76 -24.27
C THR A 261 -10.03 8.70 -25.08
N PRO A 262 -9.34 7.75 -25.74
CA PRO A 262 -9.99 6.79 -26.64
C PRO A 262 -11.04 5.92 -25.93
N GLY A 263 -10.85 5.63 -24.65
CA GLY A 263 -11.80 4.92 -23.79
C GLY A 263 -12.79 5.82 -23.05
N GLY A 264 -12.86 7.12 -23.39
CA GLY A 264 -13.68 8.10 -22.70
C GLY A 264 -13.42 8.08 -21.19
N PRO A 265 -14.44 7.81 -20.35
CA PRO A 265 -14.28 7.82 -18.90
C PRO A 265 -13.35 6.71 -18.35
N LEU A 266 -12.91 5.75 -19.17
CA LEU A 266 -11.95 4.72 -18.77
C LEU A 266 -10.49 5.14 -18.90
N THR A 267 -10.19 6.05 -19.84
CA THR A 267 -8.84 6.49 -20.16
C THR A 267 -8.71 7.95 -19.77
N THR A 268 -8.76 8.23 -18.47
CA THR A 268 -8.65 9.60 -17.94
C THR A 268 -7.22 9.95 -17.63
N TRP A 269 -6.83 11.17 -17.97
CA TRP A 269 -5.56 11.77 -17.58
C TRP A 269 -5.67 12.41 -16.20
N HIS A 270 -4.57 12.46 -15.46
CA HIS A 270 -4.49 13.09 -14.14
C HIS A 270 -3.23 13.95 -14.02
N THR A 271 -3.23 14.87 -13.05
CA THR A 271 -2.06 15.71 -12.74
C THR A 271 -1.64 15.49 -11.30
N HIS A 272 -0.39 15.80 -10.97
CA HIS A 272 0.09 15.85 -9.61
C HIS A 272 0.41 17.30 -9.21
N ASP A 273 -0.16 17.77 -8.10
CA ASP A 273 0.18 19.07 -7.51
C ASP A 273 1.27 18.95 -6.43
N ASN A 274 1.77 17.74 -6.19
CA ASN A 274 2.66 17.38 -5.11
C ASN A 274 4.05 16.91 -5.55
N LEU A 275 4.42 17.13 -6.82
CA LEU A 275 5.74 16.77 -7.31
C LEU A 275 6.81 17.81 -6.92
N CYS A 276 8.01 17.30 -6.66
CA CYS A 276 9.21 18.05 -6.35
C CYS A 276 10.35 17.56 -7.23
N ALA A 277 11.07 18.48 -7.88
CA ALA A 277 12.24 18.18 -8.68
C ALA A 277 13.52 18.60 -7.94
N GLY A 278 14.50 17.69 -7.90
CA GLY A 278 15.82 17.94 -7.30
C GLY A 278 16.92 17.14 -7.98
N ALA A 279 18.13 17.18 -7.41
CA ALA A 279 19.29 16.49 -7.96
C ALA A 279 19.10 14.95 -8.04
N GLY A 280 18.24 14.38 -7.20
CA GLY A 280 17.90 12.95 -7.19
C GLY A 280 16.71 12.57 -8.09
N GLY A 281 16.19 13.50 -8.90
CA GLY A 281 15.00 13.29 -9.74
C GLY A 281 13.73 13.88 -9.14
N ILE A 282 12.60 13.24 -9.42
CA ILE A 282 11.25 13.60 -8.98
C ILE A 282 10.90 12.85 -7.70
N THR A 283 10.43 13.59 -6.70
CA THR A 283 9.92 13.08 -5.43
C THR A 283 8.57 13.74 -5.11
N LEU A 284 7.93 13.33 -4.01
CA LEU A 284 6.70 13.95 -3.54
C LEU A 284 6.97 14.98 -2.43
N LYS A 285 6.05 15.92 -2.26
CA LYS A 285 5.95 16.77 -1.05
C LYS A 285 5.69 15.90 0.18
N ASN A 286 6.13 16.37 1.34
CA ASN A 286 5.77 15.76 2.63
C ASN A 286 4.31 16.10 3.02
N GLN A 287 3.84 15.57 4.15
CA GLN A 287 2.49 15.81 4.66
C GLN A 287 2.20 17.29 4.97
N GLN A 288 3.23 18.10 5.17
CA GLN A 288 3.12 19.54 5.42
C GLN A 288 3.06 20.35 4.12
N GLY A 289 3.19 19.70 2.96
CA GLY A 289 3.22 20.34 1.64
C GLY A 289 4.59 20.87 1.23
N ASP A 290 5.65 20.52 1.96
CA ASP A 290 7.01 20.96 1.69
C ASP A 290 7.77 19.95 0.83
N CYS A 291 8.59 20.47 -0.10
CA CYS A 291 9.53 19.63 -0.82
C CYS A 291 10.72 19.23 0.06
N PRO A 292 11.33 18.05 -0.17
CA PRO A 292 12.58 17.67 0.48
C PRO A 292 13.67 18.73 0.31
N ALA A 293 14.60 18.79 1.26
CA ALA A 293 15.70 19.76 1.23
C ALA A 293 16.47 19.68 -0.11
N GLY A 294 16.58 20.82 -0.79
CA GLY A 294 17.25 20.93 -2.10
C GLY A 294 16.38 20.59 -3.31
N ALA A 295 15.14 20.16 -3.12
CA ALA A 295 14.14 20.01 -4.18
C ALA A 295 13.20 21.21 -4.25
N LYS A 296 12.61 21.46 -5.43
CA LYS A 296 11.65 22.54 -5.67
C LYS A 296 10.33 21.99 -6.19
N ALA A 297 9.23 22.60 -5.80
CA ALA A 297 7.92 22.23 -6.31
C ALA A 297 7.89 22.35 -7.83
N VAL A 298 7.35 21.34 -8.49
CA VAL A 298 7.10 21.36 -9.93
C VAL A 298 5.75 22.02 -10.15
N THR A 299 5.72 22.97 -11.09
CA THR A 299 4.45 23.42 -11.67
C THR A 299 4.17 22.52 -12.84
N GLU A 300 3.31 21.52 -12.63
CA GLU A 300 2.94 20.55 -13.64
C GLU A 300 2.25 21.26 -14.81
N LYS A 301 2.76 21.05 -16.02
CA LYS A 301 2.17 21.52 -17.28
C LYS A 301 1.63 20.38 -18.13
N GLU A 302 1.80 19.17 -17.62
CA GLU A 302 1.47 17.92 -18.27
C GLU A 302 0.45 17.17 -17.42
N GLU A 303 -0.28 16.29 -18.06
CA GLU A 303 -1.16 15.30 -17.46
C GLU A 303 -0.64 13.91 -17.85
N MET A 304 -0.92 12.94 -17.00
CA MET A 304 -0.35 11.60 -17.07
C MET A 304 -1.45 10.57 -17.21
N MET A 305 -1.17 9.50 -17.95
CA MET A 305 -1.99 8.30 -17.99
C MET A 305 -1.12 7.08 -17.84
N HIS A 306 -1.39 6.27 -16.81
CA HIS A 306 -0.77 4.97 -16.65
C HIS A 306 -1.58 3.91 -17.40
N VAL A 307 -0.87 2.97 -18.02
CA VAL A 307 -1.43 1.78 -18.65
C VAL A 307 -0.67 0.56 -18.12
N TRP A 308 -1.37 -0.25 -17.32
CA TRP A 308 -0.82 -1.44 -16.68
C TRP A 308 -0.91 -2.66 -17.60
N ILE A 309 0.16 -3.46 -17.66
CA ILE A 309 0.23 -4.66 -18.54
C ILE A 309 -0.11 -5.98 -17.82
N PHE A 310 -0.48 -5.87 -16.54
CA PHE A 310 -1.02 -6.92 -15.69
C PHE A 310 -2.52 -6.68 -15.42
N ASP A 311 -3.22 -7.73 -15.01
CA ASP A 311 -4.61 -7.64 -14.56
C ASP A 311 -4.65 -6.92 -13.20
N ASN A 312 -4.75 -5.60 -13.25
CA ASN A 312 -4.87 -4.74 -12.07
C ASN A 312 -6.30 -4.80 -11.51
N PRO A 313 -6.48 -5.11 -10.20
CA PRO A 313 -7.79 -5.13 -9.54
C PRO A 313 -8.63 -3.86 -9.72
N ASP A 314 -8.00 -2.69 -9.70
CA ASP A 314 -8.65 -1.38 -9.87
C ASP A 314 -8.76 -0.97 -11.36
N GLY A 315 -8.36 -1.86 -12.26
CA GLY A 315 -8.44 -1.70 -13.71
C GLY A 315 -7.12 -1.25 -14.36
N PRO A 316 -7.01 -1.39 -15.69
CA PRO A 316 -5.75 -1.20 -16.41
C PRO A 316 -5.25 0.25 -16.47
N PHE A 317 -6.07 1.21 -16.04
CA PHE A 317 -5.75 2.65 -15.99
C PHE A 317 -5.77 3.21 -14.55
N ALA A 318 -5.68 2.34 -13.53
CA ALA A 318 -5.68 2.76 -12.13
C ALA A 318 -4.58 3.80 -11.86
N HIS A 319 -4.95 4.93 -11.26
CA HIS A 319 -4.03 6.03 -10.98
C HIS A 319 -3.05 5.69 -9.84
N ASN A 320 -3.56 5.07 -8.77
CA ASN A 320 -2.76 4.67 -7.63
C ASN A 320 -2.57 3.16 -7.64
N LEU A 321 -1.39 2.71 -7.23
CA LEU A 321 -1.13 1.30 -6.97
C LEU A 321 -1.08 1.07 -5.46
N THR A 322 -1.95 0.19 -4.99
CA THR A 322 -2.00 -0.32 -3.64
C THR A 322 -1.02 -1.50 -3.47
N VAL A 323 -0.83 -1.93 -2.22
CA VAL A 323 -0.06 -3.14 -1.92
C VAL A 323 -0.70 -4.40 -2.54
N ALA A 324 -2.02 -4.41 -2.74
CA ALA A 324 -2.69 -5.52 -3.42
C ALA A 324 -2.33 -5.54 -4.91
N ASP A 325 -2.25 -4.38 -5.55
CA ASP A 325 -1.92 -4.28 -6.97
C ASP A 325 -0.47 -4.67 -7.24
N TYR A 326 0.47 -4.28 -6.36
CA TYR A 326 1.85 -4.76 -6.45
C TYR A 326 1.92 -6.28 -6.38
N ARG A 327 1.16 -6.91 -5.47
CA ARG A 327 1.11 -8.38 -5.36
C ARG A 327 0.52 -9.02 -6.62
N ALA A 328 -0.56 -8.46 -7.15
CA ALA A 328 -1.17 -8.94 -8.39
C ALA A 328 -0.19 -8.85 -9.57
N ALA A 329 0.49 -7.72 -9.72
CA ALA A 329 1.48 -7.49 -10.76
C ALA A 329 2.64 -8.49 -10.66
N LEU A 330 3.22 -8.66 -9.48
CA LEU A 330 4.35 -9.56 -9.27
C LEU A 330 3.97 -11.03 -9.48
N LYS A 331 2.77 -11.45 -9.08
CA LYS A 331 2.28 -12.82 -9.35
C LYS A 331 2.21 -13.13 -10.85
N GLN A 332 1.86 -12.15 -11.67
CA GLN A 332 1.68 -12.32 -13.11
C GLN A 332 2.98 -12.12 -13.90
N LEU A 333 3.81 -11.17 -13.48
CA LEU A 333 4.95 -10.68 -14.28
C LEU A 333 6.30 -11.17 -13.75
N ALA A 334 6.43 -11.47 -12.46
CA ALA A 334 7.70 -11.92 -11.89
C ALA A 334 7.90 -13.44 -11.95
N ALA A 335 6.82 -14.20 -12.19
CA ALA A 335 6.82 -15.66 -12.30
C ALA A 335 7.36 -16.21 -13.63
N VAL A 336 7.80 -15.33 -14.54
CA VAL A 336 8.48 -15.64 -15.80
C VAL A 336 9.99 -15.52 -15.64
#